data_AF-A0A929UQK2-F1
#
_entry.id   AF-A0A929UQK2-F1
#
_cell.length_a   1.000
_cell.length_b   1.000
_cell.length_c   1.000
_cell.angle_alpha   90.00
_cell.angle_beta   90.00
_cell.angle_gamma   90.00
#
_symmetry.space_group_name_H-M   'P 1'
#
loop_
_entity.id
_entity.type
_entity.pdbx_description
1 polymer ?
#
loop_
_entity_poly.entity_id
_entity_poly.type
_entity_poly.pdbx_seq_one_letter_code
_entity_poly.pdbx_strand_id
1 'polypeptide(L)' 'MEHIDVVSNAMELRGFGKKKKRTWYAYRKLEFMDFLVLSATVIFCVAALCFTFYDGSRYWYPWH' A
#
# COMPACT_ATOMS: atom_id res chain seq x y z
N MET A 1 -5.88 -31.23 -18.52
CA MET A 1 -4.60 -31.76 -17.98
C MET A 1 -3.46 -31.35 -18.88
N GLU A 2 -3.56 -31.56 -20.20
CA GLU A 2 -2.51 -31.20 -21.18
C GLU A 2 -1.97 -29.75 -21.06
N HIS A 3 -2.84 -28.75 -20.89
CA HIS A 3 -2.39 -27.36 -20.71
C HIS A 3 -1.55 -27.14 -19.45
N ILE A 4 -1.81 -27.88 -18.37
CA ILE A 4 -1.08 -27.77 -17.11
C ILE A 4 0.32 -28.37 -17.28
N ASP A 5 0.42 -29.50 -17.99
CA ASP A 5 1.70 -30.16 -18.26
C ASP A 5 2.59 -29.29 -19.16
N VAL A 6 2.00 -28.67 -20.18
CA VAL A 6 2.71 -27.73 -21.07
C VAL A 6 3.23 -26.51 -20.29
N VAL A 7 2.41 -25.93 -19.42
CA VAL A 7 2.81 -24.78 -18.59
C VAL A 7 3.87 -25.18 -17.56
N SER A 8 3.72 -26.35 -16.92
CA SER A 8 4.66 -26.84 -15.90
C SER A 8 6.03 -27.16 -16.50
N ASN A 9 6.05 -27.78 -17.68
CA ASN A 9 7.29 -28.05 -18.43
C ASN A 9 8.00 -26.73 -18.82
N ALA A 10 7.26 -25.74 -19.33
CA ALA A 10 7.81 -24.42 -19.62
C ALA A 10 8.32 -23.69 -18.36
N MET A 11 7.69 -23.88 -17.20
CA MET A 11 8.14 -23.34 -15.92
C MET A 11 9.42 -24.01 -15.41
N GLU A 12 9.52 -25.34 -15.54
CA GLU A 12 10.70 -26.12 -15.13
C GLU A 12 11.93 -25.75 -15.97
N LEU A 13 11.76 -25.57 -17.28
CA LEU A 13 12.82 -25.08 -18.19
C LEU A 13 13.31 -23.67 -17.81
N ARG A 14 12.42 -22.82 -17.29
CA ARG A 14 12.76 -21.49 -16.75
C ARG A 14 13.35 -21.55 -15.33
N GLY A 15 13.51 -22.74 -14.75
CA GLY A 15 14.09 -22.94 -13.42
C GLY A 15 13.19 -22.48 -12.27
N PHE A 16 11.88 -22.31 -12.51
CA PHE A 16 10.93 -21.99 -11.45
C PHE A 16 10.94 -23.11 -10.39
N GLY A 17 11.20 -22.75 -9.12
CA GLY A 17 11.17 -23.70 -7.99
C GLY A 17 12.53 -24.26 -7.55
N LYS A 18 13.62 -24.03 -8.31
CA LYS A 18 14.97 -24.52 -7.92
C LYS A 18 15.60 -23.80 -6.73
N LYS A 19 15.13 -22.59 -6.38
CA LYS A 19 15.66 -21.78 -5.27
C LYS A 19 14.54 -21.44 -4.29
N LYS A 20 14.83 -21.51 -2.98
CA LYS A 20 13.86 -21.20 -1.90
C LYS A 20 13.48 -19.71 -1.82
N LYS A 21 14.33 -18.80 -2.31
CA LYS A 21 14.07 -17.35 -2.31
C LYS A 21 13.52 -16.92 -3.66
N ARG A 22 12.34 -16.31 -3.66
CA ARG A 22 11.77 -15.60 -4.82
C ARG A 22 12.11 -14.11 -4.68
N THR A 23 12.75 -13.53 -5.69
CA THR A 23 12.95 -12.08 -5.75
C THR A 23 11.84 -11.46 -6.58
N TRP A 24 11.21 -10.41 -6.05
CA TRP A 24 10.18 -9.67 -6.77
C TRP A 24 10.83 -8.83 -7.88
N TYR A 25 10.48 -9.12 -9.14
CA TYR A 25 11.00 -8.37 -10.28
C TYR A 25 10.30 -7.00 -10.43
N ALA A 26 9.01 -6.93 -10.09
CA ALA A 26 8.20 -5.72 -10.20
C ALA A 26 8.31 -4.80 -8.96
N TYR A 27 9.48 -4.73 -8.34
CA TYR A 27 9.71 -3.76 -7.26
C TYR A 27 9.95 -2.37 -7.87
N ARG A 28 9.00 -1.45 -7.66
CA ARG A 28 9.17 -0.04 -8.00
C ARG A 28 9.71 0.70 -6.79
N LYS A 29 10.82 1.40 -6.98
CA LYS A 29 11.35 2.33 -5.95
C LYS A 29 10.36 3.47 -5.78
N LEU A 30 10.11 3.88 -4.54
CA LEU A 30 9.29 5.04 -4.22
C LEU A 30 9.93 6.28 -4.86
N GLU A 31 9.16 6.97 -5.69
CA GLU A 31 9.60 8.20 -6.32
C GLU A 31 9.41 9.39 -5.37
N PHE A 32 10.09 10.50 -5.64
CA PHE A 32 9.97 11.71 -4.82
C PHE A 32 8.52 12.21 -4.74
N MET A 33 7.74 12.01 -5.81
CA MET A 33 6.31 12.37 -5.83
C MET A 33 5.49 11.52 -4.85
N ASP A 34 5.82 10.23 -4.68
CA ASP A 34 5.14 9.37 -3.71
C ASP A 34 5.37 9.89 -2.28
N PHE A 35 6.60 10.36 -1.98
CA PHE A 35 6.91 10.97 -0.70
C PHE A 35 6.18 12.29 -0.49
N LEU A 36 6.04 13.11 -1.53
CA LEU A 36 5.29 14.36 -1.45
C LEU A 36 3.82 14.09 -1.10
N VAL A 37 3.16 13.17 -1.83
CA VAL A 37 1.76 12.79 -1.59
C VAL A 37 1.59 12.21 -0.18
N LEU A 38 2.52 11.35 0.25
CA LEU A 38 2.51 10.76 1.59
C LEU A 38 2.61 11.86 2.66
N SER A 39 3.54 12.80 2.50
CA SER A 39 3.73 13.91 3.45
C SER A 39 2.49 14.83 3.52
N ALA A 40 1.90 15.17 2.37
CA ALA A 40 0.70 15.98 2.30
C ALA A 40 -0.48 15.30 3.00
N THR A 41 -0.65 13.99 2.82
CA THR A 41 -1.70 13.21 3.47
C THR A 41 -1.52 13.20 4.99
N VAL A 42 -0.30 13.02 5.47
CA VAL A 42 0.00 13.05 6.92
C VAL A 42 -0.31 14.42 7.51
N ILE A 43 0.12 15.51 6.85
CA ILE A 43 -0.15 16.88 7.30
C ILE A 43 -1.65 17.14 7.35
N PHE A 44 -2.39 16.72 6.33
CA PHE A 44 -3.85 16.86 6.29
C PHE A 44 -4.54 16.13 7.44
N CYS A 45 -4.15 14.89 7.73
CA CYS A 45 -4.68 14.11 8.85
C CYS A 45 -4.38 14.79 10.20
N VAL A 46 -3.15 15.27 10.41
CA VAL A 46 -2.78 15.97 11.64
C VAL A 46 -3.58 17.26 11.79
N ALA A 47 -3.72 18.05 10.72
CA ALA A 47 -4.54 19.25 10.73
C ALA A 47 -5.99 18.92 11.10
N ALA A 48 -6.59 17.89 10.50
CA ALA A 48 -7.95 17.46 10.81
C ALA A 48 -8.11 17.05 12.28
N LEU A 49 -7.14 16.33 12.85
CA LEU A 49 -7.13 15.98 14.27
C LEU A 49 -6.98 17.23 15.15
N CYS A 50 -6.04 18.12 14.84
CA CYS A 50 -5.86 19.38 15.56
C CYS A 50 -7.14 20.21 15.56
N PHE A 51 -7.80 20.37 14.41
CA PHE A 51 -9.11 21.04 14.33
C PHE A 51 -10.17 20.33 15.18
N THR A 52 -10.24 19.00 15.10
CA THR A 52 -11.21 18.21 15.87
C THR A 52 -11.03 18.37 17.39
N PHE A 53 -9.78 18.46 17.88
CA PHE A 53 -9.49 18.60 19.31
C PHE A 53 -9.46 20.07 19.78
N TYR A 54 -9.14 21.01 18.90
CA TYR A 54 -9.16 22.44 19.20
C TYR A 54 -10.59 22.94 19.43
N ASP A 55 -11.57 22.41 18.68
CA ASP A 55 -12.97 22.86 18.80
C ASP A 55 -13.68 22.36 20.06
N GLY A 56 -13.08 21.44 20.86
CA GLY A 56 -13.46 21.09 22.24
C GLY A 56 -14.88 20.55 22.52
N SER A 57 -15.84 20.78 21.63
CA SER A 57 -17.26 20.49 21.79
C SER A 57 -17.82 20.03 20.44
N ARG A 58 -17.65 18.73 20.16
CA ARG A 58 -18.32 18.08 19.03
C ARG A 58 -19.83 17.88 19.27
N TYR A 59 -20.31 18.14 20.49
CA TYR A 59 -21.73 18.12 20.83
C TYR A 59 -22.28 19.54 20.84
N TRP A 60 -23.08 19.87 19.83
CA TRP A 60 -24.02 20.97 19.92
C TRP A 60 -25.13 20.57 20.90
N TYR A 61 -25.22 21.25 22.06
CA TYR A 61 -26.29 21.04 23.04
C TYR A 61 -27.42 22.07 22.81
N PRO A 62 -28.62 21.64 22.39
CA PRO A 62 -29.75 22.54 22.09
C PRO A 62 -30.49 23.14 23.32
N TRP A 63 -30.01 22.99 24.55
CA TRP A 63 -30.80 23.27 25.77
C TRP A 63 -30.05 24.00 26.89
N HIS A 64 -29.20 24.96 26.53
CA HIS A 64 -28.89 26.11 27.39
C HIS A 64 -29.38 27.40 26.72
#